data_AF-A0A3M7QYU0-F1
#
_entry.id   AF-A0A3M7QYU0-F1
#
_cell.length_a   1.000
_cell.length_b   1.000
_cell.length_c   1.000
_cell.angle_alpha   90.00
_cell.angle_beta   90.00
_cell.angle_gamma   90.00
#
_symmetry.space_group_name_H-M   'P 1'
#
loop_
_entity.id
_entity.type
_entity.pdbx_description
1 polymer ?
#
loop_
_entity_poly.entity_id
_entity_poly.type
_entity_poly.pdbx_seq_one_letter_code
_entity_poly.pdbx_strand_id
1 'polypeptide(L)'
;MSSAHGDHGSVDLSSQNKFMNRLVGLGKIFDGPVTFFREKFVEKNRNEYPYYHRNYPRVPTIDQCAYGDHICFFEANEQYFRDRKVDKFITQILGRRAEECYIHNGPYDGFERCRKLDEDHEKALTNYYIKCR
;
A
#
# COMPACT_ATOMS: atom_id res chain seq x y z
N MET A 1 -18.08 -3.16 11.63
CA MET A 1 -16.92 -2.43 11.08
C MET A 1 -16.07 -3.44 10.33
N SER A 2 -15.76 -3.10 9.09
CA SER A 2 -15.56 -4.00 7.94
C SER A 2 -14.61 -5.18 8.12
N SER A 3 -15.14 -6.37 7.81
CA SER A 3 -14.35 -7.49 7.29
C SER A 3 -13.75 -7.07 5.94
N ALA A 4 -12.43 -7.09 5.83
CA ALA A 4 -11.74 -6.83 4.58
C ALA A 4 -11.92 -8.05 3.66
N HIS A 5 -12.63 -7.81 2.55
CA HIS A 5 -12.59 -8.63 1.37
C HIS A 5 -11.15 -8.78 0.88
N GLY A 6 -10.66 -10.02 0.90
CA GLY A 6 -9.65 -10.50 -0.02
C GLY A 6 -10.22 -11.75 -0.63
N ASP A 7 -10.97 -11.60 -1.73
CA ASP A 7 -11.32 -12.71 -2.60
C ASP A 7 -9.99 -13.31 -3.09
N HIS A 8 -9.52 -14.35 -2.38
CA HIS A 8 -8.70 -15.36 -3.02
C HIS A 8 -9.57 -15.93 -4.12
N GLY A 9 -9.38 -15.44 -5.35
CA GLY A 9 -10.05 -15.95 -6.53
C GLY A 9 -10.06 -17.46 -6.45
N SER A 10 -11.25 -18.03 -6.33
CA SER A 10 -11.47 -19.46 -6.41
C SER A 10 -10.98 -19.85 -7.79
N VAL A 11 -9.76 -20.39 -7.86
CA VAL A 11 -9.27 -21.07 -9.05
C VAL A 11 -10.20 -22.27 -9.21
N ASP A 12 -11.20 -22.10 -10.08
CA ASP A 12 -12.16 -23.13 -10.43
C ASP A 12 -11.39 -24.36 -10.90
N LEU A 13 -11.42 -25.38 -10.05
CA LEU A 13 -10.67 -26.62 -10.18
C LEU A 13 -11.30 -27.55 -11.24
N SER A 14 -11.72 -27.03 -12.39
CA SER A 14 -12.52 -27.78 -13.38
C SER A 14 -11.82 -28.08 -14.71
N SER A 15 -10.57 -27.67 -14.91
CA SER A 15 -9.75 -28.09 -16.07
C SER A 15 -8.52 -28.87 -15.61
N GLN A 16 -8.70 -30.14 -15.28
CA GLN A 16 -7.60 -31.03 -14.92
C GLN A 16 -6.76 -31.43 -16.15
N ASN A 17 -5.76 -30.60 -16.47
CA ASN A 17 -4.67 -30.99 -17.38
C ASN A 17 -3.52 -31.66 -16.59
N LYS A 18 -2.99 -32.79 -17.08
CA LYS A 18 -1.84 -33.51 -16.48
C LYS A 18 -0.62 -32.61 -16.21
N PHE A 19 -0.48 -31.53 -16.99
CA PHE A 19 0.55 -30.50 -16.82
C PHE A 19 0.34 -29.66 -15.55
N MET A 20 -0.89 -29.20 -15.28
CA MET A 20 -1.20 -28.42 -14.07
C MET A 20 -1.02 -29.27 -12.81
N ASN A 21 -1.39 -30.55 -12.86
CA ASN A 21 -1.16 -31.46 -11.74
C ASN A 21 0.34 -31.69 -11.47
N ARG A 22 1.19 -31.70 -12.51
CA ARG A 22 2.66 -31.74 -12.35
C ARG A 22 3.23 -30.44 -11.80
N LEU A 23 2.76 -29.28 -12.27
CA LEU A 23 3.18 -27.98 -11.75
C LEU A 23 2.80 -27.78 -10.29
N VAL A 24 1.56 -28.12 -9.91
CA VAL A 24 1.10 -28.09 -8.52
C VAL A 24 1.88 -29.09 -7.67
N GLY A 25 2.19 -30.27 -8.22
CA GLY A 25 3.06 -31.26 -7.56
C GLY A 25 4.46 -30.72 -7.28
N LEU A 26 5.11 -30.06 -8.25
CA LEU A 26 6.42 -29.43 -8.07
C LEU A 26 6.37 -28.27 -7.08
N GLY A 27 5.33 -27.43 -7.14
CA GLY A 27 5.13 -26.35 -6.17
C GLY A 27 5.08 -26.87 -4.73
N LYS A 28 4.35 -27.96 -4.49
CA LYS A 28 4.25 -28.58 -3.15
C LYS A 28 5.57 -29.15 -2.62
N ILE A 29 6.47 -29.59 -3.48
CA ILE A 29 7.81 -30.09 -3.09
C ILE A 29 8.68 -28.95 -2.54
N PHE A 30 8.52 -27.73 -3.04
CA PHE A 30 9.27 -26.56 -2.55
C PHE A 30 8.54 -25.81 -1.43
N ASP A 31 7.22 -25.74 -1.48
CA ASP A 31 6.43 -25.02 -0.48
C ASP A 31 6.44 -25.76 0.88
N GLY A 32 6.46 -27.09 0.87
CA GLY A 32 6.57 -27.94 2.07
C GLY A 32 7.79 -27.63 2.97
N PRO A 33 9.03 -27.62 2.48
CA PRO A 33 10.20 -27.29 3.29
C PRO A 33 10.22 -25.81 3.73
N VAL A 34 9.72 -24.88 2.91
CA VAL A 34 9.67 -23.45 3.25
C VAL A 34 8.67 -23.18 4.38
N THR A 35 7.47 -23.76 4.29
CA THR A 35 6.45 -23.68 5.34
C THR A 35 6.94 -24.34 6.63
N PHE A 36 7.58 -25.52 6.55
CA PHE A 36 8.20 -26.17 7.70
C PHE A 36 9.23 -25.28 8.39
N PHE A 37 10.11 -24.62 7.62
CA PHE A 37 11.11 -23.72 8.18
C PHE A 37 10.48 -22.49 8.87
N ARG A 38 9.45 -21.90 8.24
CA ARG A 38 8.69 -20.78 8.80
C ARG A 38 8.08 -21.13 10.15
N GLU A 39 7.38 -22.27 10.24
CA GLU A 39 6.70 -22.69 11.46
C GLU A 39 7.68 -23.11 12.56
N LYS A 40 8.72 -23.87 12.22
CA LYS A 40 9.62 -24.45 13.25
C LYS A 40 10.68 -23.49 13.75
N PHE A 41 11.19 -22.60 12.90
CA PHE A 41 12.29 -21.71 13.26
C PHE A 41 11.86 -20.25 13.36
N VAL A 42 11.13 -19.72 12.37
CA VAL A 42 10.81 -18.29 12.32
C VAL A 42 9.76 -17.94 13.37
N GLU A 43 8.62 -18.63 13.38
CA GLU A 43 7.50 -18.29 14.26
C GLU A 43 7.85 -18.56 15.74
N LYS A 44 8.56 -19.64 16.04
CA LYS A 44 8.99 -19.94 17.41
C LYS A 44 10.04 -18.97 17.96
N ASN A 45 10.85 -18.36 17.08
CA ASN A 45 11.85 -17.34 17.46
C ASN A 45 11.29 -15.91 17.36
N ARG A 46 10.04 -15.75 16.90
CA ARG A 46 9.41 -14.44 16.77
C ARG A 46 8.80 -14.04 18.10
N ASN A 47 9.55 -13.23 18.86
CA ASN A 47 8.98 -12.54 20.00
C ASN A 47 7.96 -11.51 19.48
N GLU A 48 6.68 -11.76 19.70
CA GLU A 48 5.62 -10.84 19.31
C GLU A 48 5.56 -9.67 20.31
N TYR A 49 6.11 -8.54 19.91
CA TYR A 49 6.02 -7.30 20.68
C TYR A 49 4.93 -6.40 20.08
N PRO A 50 4.04 -5.80 20.90
CA PRO A 50 3.03 -4.89 20.39
C PRO A 50 3.72 -3.64 19.81
N TYR A 51 3.42 -3.33 18.55
CA TYR A 51 3.81 -2.09 17.90
C TYR A 51 2.57 -1.21 17.71
N TYR A 52 2.69 0.08 18.05
CA TYR A 52 1.62 1.06 17.90
C TYR A 52 1.99 2.10 16.84
N HIS A 53 1.01 2.47 16.02
CA HIS A 53 1.16 3.59 15.11
C HIS A 53 1.22 4.89 15.90
N ARG A 54 2.23 5.72 15.62
CA ARG A 54 2.40 7.01 16.29
C ARG A 54 1.37 8.02 15.77
N ASN A 55 0.58 8.57 16.68
CA ASN A 55 -0.36 9.64 16.38
C ASN A 55 0.27 10.99 16.75
N TYR A 56 0.30 11.91 15.79
CA TYR A 56 0.76 13.29 16.03
C TYR A 56 -0.46 14.21 16.15
N PRO A 57 -0.63 14.96 17.26
CA PRO A 57 -1.66 15.98 17.34
C PRO A 57 -1.37 17.11 16.35
N ARG A 58 -2.41 17.80 15.90
CA ARG A 58 -2.26 18.96 15.03
C ARG A 58 -1.71 20.15 15.82
N VAL A 59 -0.74 20.84 15.22
CA VAL A 59 -0.16 22.11 15.70
C VAL A 59 -0.81 23.26 14.91
N PRO A 60 -0.90 24.49 15.46
CA PRO A 60 -1.29 25.68 14.69
C PRO A 60 -0.48 25.81 13.39
N THR A 61 -1.14 26.33 12.35
CA THR A 61 -0.47 26.61 11.07
C THR A 61 0.41 27.84 11.17
N ILE A 62 1.31 28.02 10.20
CA ILE A 62 2.27 29.14 10.17
C ILE A 62 1.58 30.52 10.27
N ASP A 63 0.38 30.65 9.71
CA ASP A 63 -0.39 31.90 9.68
C ASP A 63 -0.91 32.32 11.06
N GLN A 64 -0.95 31.39 12.01
CA GLN A 64 -1.44 31.62 13.37
C GLN A 64 -0.31 31.96 14.35
N CYS A 65 0.96 31.81 13.93
CA CYS A 65 2.12 32.07 14.77
C CYS A 65 2.39 33.59 14.91
N ALA A 66 2.79 34.00 16.12
CA ALA A 66 3.22 35.38 16.36
C ALA A 66 4.57 35.66 15.67
N TYR A 67 4.78 36.92 15.25
CA TYR A 67 6.04 37.32 14.64
C TYR A 67 7.20 37.20 15.63
N GLY A 68 8.25 36.46 15.26
CA GLY A 68 9.44 36.22 16.08
C GLY A 68 9.38 34.98 16.99
N ASP A 69 8.25 34.27 17.03
CA ASP A 69 8.15 32.99 17.75
C ASP A 69 8.76 31.85 16.92
N HIS A 70 10.06 31.63 17.12
CA HIS A 70 10.81 30.58 16.45
C HIS A 70 10.36 29.15 16.82
N ILE A 71 9.75 28.96 18.00
CA ILE A 71 9.28 27.64 18.44
C ILE A 71 8.00 27.29 17.68
N CYS A 72 7.03 28.22 17.60
CA CYS A 72 5.82 28.03 16.81
C CYS A 72 6.14 27.75 15.33
N PHE A 73 7.08 28.51 14.75
CA PHE A 73 7.52 28.27 13.38
C PHE A 73 8.17 26.90 13.18
N PHE A 74 8.97 26.44 14.14
CA PHE A 74 9.60 25.13 14.05
C PHE A 74 8.56 24.00 14.07
N GLU A 75 7.61 24.05 15.01
CA GLU A 75 6.58 23.01 15.13
C GLU A 75 5.64 22.98 13.90
N ALA A 76 5.25 24.16 13.39
CA ALA A 76 4.42 24.27 12.20
C ALA A 76 5.13 23.73 10.95
N ASN A 77 6.43 24.01 10.77
CA ASN A 77 7.22 23.47 9.67
C ASN A 77 7.38 21.96 9.76
N GLU A 78 7.64 21.42 10.96
CA GLU A 78 7.69 19.98 11.19
C GLU A 78 6.37 19.28 10.85
N GLN A 79 5.23 19.89 11.21
CA GLN A 79 3.90 19.42 10.83
C GLN A 79 3.74 19.40 9.31
N TYR A 80 4.13 20.48 8.62
CA TYR A 80 4.09 20.57 7.16
C TYR A 80 4.96 19.49 6.48
N PHE A 81 6.18 19.26 6.94
CA PHE A 81 7.06 18.23 6.35
C PHE A 81 6.49 16.82 6.52
N ARG A 82 5.85 16.52 7.66
CA ARG A 82 5.18 15.24 7.88
C ARG A 82 3.98 15.08 6.97
N ASP A 83 3.13 16.09 6.87
CA ASP A 83 1.95 16.07 5.98
C ASP A 83 2.36 15.93 4.51
N ARG A 84 3.42 16.62 4.08
CA ARG A 84 3.98 16.47 2.74
C ARG A 84 4.50 15.05 2.46
N LYS A 85 5.11 14.40 3.46
CA LYS A 85 5.55 13.01 3.35
C LYS A 85 4.35 12.06 3.24
N VAL A 86 3.27 12.31 3.98
CA VAL A 86 2.02 11.54 3.87
C VAL A 86 1.42 11.71 2.47
N ASP A 87 1.33 12.94 1.95
CA ASP A 87 0.80 13.20 0.60
C ASP A 87 1.63 12.49 -0.49
N LYS A 88 2.96 12.42 -0.34
CA LYS A 88 3.83 11.63 -1.23
C LYS A 88 3.42 10.15 -1.22
N PHE A 89 3.22 9.55 -0.05
CA PHE A 89 2.80 8.15 0.02
C PHE A 89 1.39 7.92 -0.53
N ILE A 90 0.47 8.90 -0.41
CA ILE A 90 -0.85 8.83 -1.04
C ILE A 90 -0.71 8.70 -2.56
N THR A 91 0.13 9.54 -3.20
CA THR A 91 0.34 9.44 -4.65
C THR A 91 0.93 8.08 -5.06
N GLN A 92 1.88 7.55 -4.28
CA GLN A 92 2.47 6.23 -4.54
C GLN A 92 1.46 5.08 -4.41
N ILE A 93 0.57 5.13 -3.41
CA ILE A 93 -0.47 4.12 -3.23
C ILE A 93 -1.46 4.15 -4.39
N LEU A 94 -1.87 5.35 -4.84
CA LEU A 94 -2.78 5.50 -5.98
C LEU A 94 -2.13 5.02 -7.29
N GLY A 95 -0.85 5.34 -7.51
CA GLY A 95 -0.10 4.83 -8.67
C GLY A 95 0.01 3.30 -8.68
N ARG A 96 0.29 2.69 -7.52
CA ARG A 96 0.32 1.23 -7.40
C ARG A 96 -1.02 0.58 -7.69
N ARG A 97 -2.13 1.20 -7.25
CA ARG A 97 -3.49 0.69 -7.55
C ARG A 97 -3.81 0.74 -9.04
N ALA A 98 -3.41 1.82 -9.71
CA ALA A 98 -3.54 1.94 -11.16
C ALA A 98 -2.74 0.83 -11.87
N GLU A 99 -1.47 0.64 -11.51
CA GLU A 99 -0.61 -0.42 -12.05
C GLU A 99 -1.19 -1.82 -11.82
N GLU A 100 -1.62 -2.14 -10.60
CA GLU A 100 -2.25 -3.42 -10.26
C GLU A 100 -3.52 -3.66 -11.09
N CYS A 101 -4.30 -2.62 -11.39
CA CYS A 101 -5.47 -2.72 -12.27
C CYS A 101 -5.08 -3.09 -13.71
N TYR A 102 -4.03 -2.48 -14.25
CA TYR A 102 -3.52 -2.80 -15.59
C TYR A 102 -2.99 -4.23 -15.68
N ILE A 103 -2.24 -4.68 -14.67
CA ILE A 103 -1.73 -6.05 -14.58
C ILE A 103 -2.88 -7.06 -14.54
N HIS A 104 -3.96 -6.75 -13.80
CA HIS A 104 -5.09 -7.64 -13.63
C HIS A 104 -5.96 -7.77 -14.89
N ASN A 105 -6.28 -6.65 -15.56
CA ASN A 105 -7.20 -6.65 -16.71
C ASN A 105 -6.49 -6.90 -18.06
N GLY A 106 -5.17 -6.83 -18.12
CA GLY A 106 -4.40 -7.01 -19.35
C GLY A 106 -4.56 -5.85 -20.36
N PRO A 107 -3.94 -5.97 -21.55
CA PRO A 107 -3.78 -4.84 -22.46
C PRO A 107 -5.05 -4.44 -23.22
N TYR A 108 -6.04 -5.34 -23.36
CA TYR A 108 -7.24 -5.09 -24.16
C TYR A 108 -8.33 -4.35 -23.38
N ASP A 109 -8.61 -4.79 -22.15
CA ASP A 109 -9.69 -4.23 -21.30
C ASP A 109 -9.16 -3.23 -20.26
N GLY A 110 -7.84 -3.14 -20.06
CA GLY A 110 -7.22 -2.34 -19.01
C GLY A 110 -7.51 -0.85 -19.11
N PHE A 111 -7.52 -0.28 -20.32
CA PHE A 111 -7.69 1.16 -20.52
C PHE A 111 -9.07 1.67 -20.04
N GLU A 112 -10.16 0.96 -20.39
CA GLU A 112 -11.51 1.40 -20.03
C GLU A 112 -11.83 1.11 -18.56
N ARG A 113 -11.40 -0.04 -18.06
CA ARG A 113 -11.68 -0.46 -16.68
C ARG A 113 -10.85 0.31 -15.64
N CYS A 114 -9.61 0.67 -15.97
CA CYS A 114 -8.70 1.33 -15.04
C CYS A 114 -8.74 2.86 -15.09
N ARG A 115 -9.49 3.45 -16.04
CA ARG A 115 -9.56 4.92 -16.26
C ARG A 115 -9.81 5.73 -14.98
N LYS A 116 -10.72 5.28 -14.11
CA LYS A 116 -11.02 5.99 -12.86
C LYS A 116 -9.82 6.06 -11.91
N LEU A 117 -9.05 4.98 -11.83
CA LEU A 117 -7.88 4.91 -10.94
C LEU A 117 -6.76 5.82 -11.45
N ASP A 118 -6.59 5.89 -12.77
CA ASP A 118 -5.65 6.83 -13.39
C ASP A 118 -6.06 8.27 -13.15
N GLU A 119 -7.33 8.62 -13.37
CA GLU A 119 -7.85 9.96 -13.10
C GLU A 119 -7.63 10.36 -11.63
N ASP A 120 -7.84 9.44 -10.69
CA ASP A 120 -7.62 9.70 -9.26
C ASP A 120 -6.13 9.90 -8.94
N HIS A 121 -5.26 9.12 -9.56
CA HIS A 121 -3.81 9.26 -9.43
C HIS A 121 -3.32 10.59 -10.01
N GLU A 122 -3.78 10.97 -11.20
CA GLU A 122 -3.43 12.25 -11.85
C GLU A 122 -3.91 13.47 -11.05
N LYS A 123 -5.14 13.41 -10.51
CA LYS A 123 -5.66 14.46 -9.61
C LYS A 123 -4.80 14.57 -8.35
N ALA A 124 -4.43 13.45 -7.74
CA ALA A 124 -3.59 13.44 -6.56
C ALA A 124 -2.18 13.97 -6.82
N LEU A 125 -1.56 13.59 -7.95
CA LEU A 125 -0.28 14.13 -8.39
C LEU A 125 -0.35 15.63 -8.60
N THR A 126 -1.37 16.10 -9.32
CA THR A 126 -1.59 17.53 -9.57
C THR A 126 -1.70 18.31 -8.27
N ASN A 127 -2.52 17.83 -7.32
CA ASN A 127 -2.67 18.44 -6.00
C ASN A 127 -1.36 18.45 -5.20
N TYR A 128 -0.57 17.37 -5.27
CA TYR A 128 0.73 17.30 -4.63
C TYR A 128 1.72 18.33 -5.20
N TYR A 129 1.79 18.46 -6.52
CA TYR A 129 2.68 19.41 -7.18
C TYR A 129 2.25 20.87 -6.97
N ILE A 130 0.95 21.17 -6.95
CA ILE A 130 0.44 22.52 -6.65
C ILE A 130 0.86 22.97 -5.26
N LYS A 131 0.78 22.09 -4.24
CA LYS A 131 1.20 22.42 -2.87
C LYS A 131 2.72 22.61 -2.69
N CYS A 132 3.53 22.25 -3.69
CA CYS A 132 4.99 22.34 -3.66
C CYS A 132 5.55 23.57 -4.40
N ARG A 133 4.68 24.36 -5.04
CA ARG A 133 5.02 25.61 -5.69
C ARG A 133 4.76 26.79 -4.76
#